data_AF-A0A922SWQ1-F1
#
_entry.id   AF-A0A922SWQ1-F1
#
_cell.length_a   1.000
_cell.length_b   1.000
_cell.length_c   1.000
_cell.angle_alpha   90.00
_cell.angle_beta   90.00
_cell.angle_gamma   90.00
#
_symmetry.space_group_name_H-M   'P 1'
#
loop_
_entity.id
_entity.type
_entity.pdbx_description
1 polymer ?
#
loop_
_entity_poly.entity_id
_entity_poly.type
_entity_poly.pdbx_seq_one_letter_code
_entity_poly.pdbx_strand_id
1 'polypeptide(L)'
;MAQRSATQLLSNEADIQLAISSINAHQIQDVQLRTPTPPAALPEAPWVAQTPSNARELEAQSSLIRERVRQHKSSSPASIIMAIDQLKKGAEVMMFSAELMRDRISSLEKANSAASERRRRSKRRIQKHGVLTKGAGEDILAQNEADQQIAHEERQGGARSGLSQRAQRRCTRCKETGHNSRTCKTDTINIE
;
A
#
# COMPACT_ATOMS: atom_id res chain seq x y z
N MET A 1 43.69 103.38 33.06
CA MET A 1 42.26 103.06 33.27
C MET A 1 41.68 102.53 31.98
N ALA A 2 41.23 101.28 31.96
CA ALA A 2 40.26 100.82 30.97
C ALA A 2 39.35 99.82 31.68
N GLN A 3 38.39 100.35 32.46
CA GLN A 3 37.31 99.53 32.99
C GLN A 3 36.42 99.17 31.81
N ARG A 4 36.57 97.94 31.30
CA ARG A 4 35.56 97.36 30.41
C ARG A 4 34.26 97.29 31.20
N SER A 5 33.24 98.02 30.75
CA SER A 5 31.93 98.06 31.39
C SER A 5 31.36 96.64 31.45
N ALA A 6 30.77 96.24 32.59
CA ALA A 6 30.21 94.90 32.80
C ALA A 6 29.18 94.49 31.72
N THR A 7 28.53 95.47 31.09
CA THR A 7 27.62 95.28 29.96
C THR A 7 28.31 94.77 28.69
N GLN A 8 29.57 95.12 28.42
CA GLN A 8 30.32 94.61 27.26
C GLN A 8 30.77 93.16 27.44
N LEU A 9 31.04 92.73 28.68
CA LEU A 9 31.43 91.34 28.96
C LEU A 9 30.26 90.38 28.79
N LEU A 10 29.06 90.78 29.26
CA LEU A 10 27.84 89.97 29.13
C LEU A 10 27.36 89.85 27.67
N SER A 11 27.52 90.90 26.87
CA SER A 11 27.16 90.84 25.44
C SER A 11 28.08 89.86 24.68
N ASN A 12 29.37 89.88 24.96
CA ASN A 12 30.33 88.96 24.32
C ASN A 12 30.09 87.49 24.72
N GLU A 13 29.65 87.24 25.95
CA GLU A 13 29.35 85.88 26.42
C GLU A 13 28.11 85.30 25.73
N ALA A 14 27.07 86.11 25.56
CA ALA A 14 25.88 85.72 24.81
C ALA A 14 26.20 85.42 23.33
N ASP A 15 27.06 86.24 22.70
CA ASP A 15 27.49 86.03 21.32
C ASP A 15 28.34 84.76 21.15
N ILE A 16 29.20 84.45 22.12
CA ILE A 16 29.98 83.20 22.15
C ILE A 16 29.05 81.99 22.31
N GLN A 17 28.06 82.05 23.20
CA GLN A 17 27.11 80.95 23.39
C GLN A 17 26.22 80.72 22.17
N LEU A 18 25.85 81.79 21.46
CA LEU A 18 25.10 81.69 20.21
C LEU A 18 25.95 81.04 19.10
N ALA A 19 27.23 81.41 18.99
CA ALA A 19 28.16 80.81 18.04
C ALA A 19 28.41 79.32 18.31
N ILE A 20 28.59 78.92 19.58
CA ILE A 20 28.76 77.51 19.98
C ILE A 20 27.50 76.70 19.65
N SER A 21 26.31 77.26 19.92
CA SER A 21 25.03 76.62 19.61
C SER A 21 24.83 76.44 18.10
N SER A 22 25.25 77.42 17.29
CA SER A 22 25.18 77.36 15.83
C SER A 22 26.17 76.36 15.22
N ILE A 23 27.38 76.23 15.79
CA ILE A 23 28.37 75.23 15.37
C ILE A 23 27.88 73.80 15.66
N ASN A 24 27.28 73.57 16.84
CA ASN A 24 26.68 72.28 17.18
C ASN A 24 25.47 71.96 16.28
N ALA A 25 24.65 72.95 15.91
CA ALA A 25 23.53 72.75 14.99
C ALA A 25 23.98 72.40 13.56
N HIS A 26 25.11 72.94 13.10
CA HIS A 26 25.67 72.63 11.77
C HIS A 26 26.44 71.31 11.71
N GLN A 27 26.92 70.76 12.83
CA GLN A 27 27.61 69.46 12.88
C GLN A 27 26.67 68.25 13.03
N ILE A 28 25.39 68.46 13.39
CA ILE A 28 24.41 67.37 13.62
C ILE A 28 23.39 67.31 12.47
N GLN A 29 23.87 67.41 11.23
CA GLN A 29 23.07 67.02 10.07
C GLN A 29 24.00 66.32 9.07
N ASP A 30 23.65 65.08 8.72
CA ASP A 30 24.34 64.14 7.82
C ASP A 30 25.39 63.17 8.40
N VAL A 31 25.09 62.55 9.55
CA VAL A 31 25.52 61.14 9.73
C VAL A 31 24.52 60.24 9.00
N GLN A 32 24.71 60.09 7.69
CA GLN A 32 24.08 59.02 6.93
C GLN A 32 24.69 57.68 7.39
N LEU A 33 24.01 56.97 8.29
CA LEU A 33 24.35 55.60 8.65
C LEU A 33 24.15 54.72 7.40
N ARG A 34 25.21 54.56 6.60
CA ARG A 34 25.22 53.65 5.46
C ARG A 34 25.06 52.23 5.99
N THR A 35 23.91 51.62 5.76
CA THR A 35 23.72 50.18 6.00
C THR A 35 24.77 49.44 5.17
N PRO A 36 25.66 48.64 5.78
CA PRO A 36 26.61 47.85 4.99
C PRO A 36 25.79 46.92 4.09
N THR A 37 26.11 46.93 2.80
CA THR A 37 25.58 45.96 1.84
C THR A 37 25.75 44.57 2.44
N PRO A 38 24.66 43.76 2.56
CA PRO A 38 24.78 42.40 3.04
C PRO A 38 25.84 41.65 2.21
N PRO A 39 26.63 40.75 2.82
CA PRO A 39 27.54 39.90 2.06
C PRO A 39 26.79 39.27 0.89
N ALA A 40 27.39 39.27 -0.30
CA ALA A 40 26.83 38.57 -1.43
C ALA A 40 26.56 37.12 -1.01
N ALA A 41 25.28 36.75 -0.94
CA ALA A 41 24.90 35.37 -0.69
C ALA A 41 25.58 34.52 -1.77
N LEU A 42 26.24 33.44 -1.37
CA LEU A 42 26.72 32.43 -2.30
C LEU A 42 25.60 32.10 -3.29
N PRO A 43 25.89 31.87 -4.58
CA PRO A 43 24.85 31.48 -5.52
C PRO A 43 24.17 30.23 -4.95
N GLU A 44 22.92 30.37 -4.48
CA GLU A 44 22.11 29.20 -4.18
C GLU A 44 22.08 28.38 -5.47
N ALA A 45 22.42 27.09 -5.36
CA ALA A 45 22.27 26.17 -6.48
C ALA A 45 20.86 26.38 -7.07
N PRO A 46 20.72 26.60 -8.39
CA PRO A 46 19.43 26.87 -9.00
C PRO A 46 18.45 25.76 -8.60
N TRP A 47 17.37 26.13 -7.91
CA TRP A 47 16.34 25.17 -7.55
C TRP A 47 15.77 24.54 -8.83
N VAL A 48 15.88 23.22 -8.95
CA VAL A 48 15.29 22.47 -10.07
C VAL A 48 14.01 21.79 -9.57
N ALA A 49 12.88 22.11 -10.19
CA ALA A 49 11.62 21.45 -9.91
C ALA A 49 11.66 20.00 -10.44
N GLN A 50 11.99 19.05 -9.57
CA GLN A 50 11.92 17.62 -9.87
C GLN A 50 10.71 17.00 -9.17
N THR A 51 10.00 16.10 -9.86
CA THR A 51 8.92 15.32 -9.26
C THR A 51 9.47 14.44 -8.13
N PRO A 52 8.95 14.55 -6.89
CA PRO A 52 9.34 13.65 -5.80
C PRO A 52 9.03 12.20 -6.15
N SER A 53 10.01 11.31 -5.95
CA SER A 53 9.84 9.88 -6.24
C SER A 53 9.30 9.10 -5.04
N ASN A 54 9.34 9.69 -3.84
CA ASN A 54 8.89 9.07 -2.60
C ASN A 54 8.42 10.13 -1.59
N ALA A 55 7.74 9.67 -0.54
CA ALA A 55 7.19 10.53 0.52
C ALA A 55 8.26 11.38 1.24
N ARG A 56 9.49 10.86 1.40
CA ARG A 56 10.58 11.59 2.04
C ARG A 56 11.05 12.78 1.21
N GLU A 57 11.20 12.59 -0.10
CA GLU A 57 11.51 13.67 -1.04
C GLU A 57 10.39 14.70 -1.09
N LEU A 58 9.12 14.26 -1.07
CA LEU A 58 7.98 15.16 -1.03
C LEU A 58 7.97 16.02 0.24
N GLU A 59 8.27 15.42 1.40
CA GLU A 59 8.42 16.17 2.66
C GLU A 59 9.55 17.18 2.60
N ALA A 60 10.72 16.77 2.10
CA ALA A 60 11.89 17.64 1.99
C ALA A 60 11.61 18.82 1.07
N GLN A 61 11.02 18.58 -0.10
CA GLN A 61 10.69 19.63 -1.06
C GLN A 61 9.58 20.56 -0.53
N SER A 62 8.48 20.03 0.00
CA SER A 62 7.40 20.85 0.55
C SER A 62 7.87 21.70 1.73
N SER A 63 8.77 21.18 2.58
CA SER A 63 9.38 21.95 3.67
C SER A 63 10.29 23.07 3.17
N LEU A 64 11.11 22.80 2.15
CA LEU A 64 11.97 23.81 1.52
C LEU A 64 11.15 24.94 0.88
N ILE A 65 10.06 24.58 0.17
CA ILE A 65 9.17 25.57 -0.45
C ILE A 65 8.49 26.42 0.63
N ARG A 66 7.97 25.81 1.71
CA ARG A 66 7.37 26.55 2.83
C ARG A 66 8.35 27.52 3.47
N GLU A 67 9.59 27.09 3.68
CA GLU A 67 10.61 27.93 4.30
C GLU A 67 10.97 29.13 3.41
N ARG A 68 11.13 28.92 2.10
CA ARG A 68 11.37 30.02 1.15
C ARG A 68 10.21 31.02 1.10
N VAL A 69 8.96 30.53 1.18
CA VAL A 69 7.77 31.39 1.24
C VAL A 69 7.74 32.23 2.52
N ARG A 70 8.15 31.68 3.67
CA ARG A 70 8.24 32.42 4.94
C ARG A 70 9.30 33.53 4.93
N GLN A 71 10.42 33.29 4.25
CA GLN A 71 11.54 34.23 4.17
C GLN A 71 11.31 35.37 3.14
N HIS A 72 10.24 35.30 2.35
CA HIS A 72 9.94 36.27 1.31
C HIS A 72 9.43 37.61 1.90
N LYS A 73 9.99 38.73 1.43
CA LYS A 73 9.84 40.06 2.06
C LYS A 73 8.55 40.85 1.74
N SER A 74 7.56 40.30 1.02
CA SER A 74 6.46 41.14 0.51
C SER A 74 5.03 40.56 0.52
N SER A 75 4.69 39.64 1.43
CA SER A 75 3.29 39.17 1.56
C SER A 75 3.03 38.41 2.87
N SER A 76 1.77 38.33 3.29
CA SER A 76 1.34 37.36 4.31
C SER A 76 1.43 35.94 3.74
N PRO A 77 2.28 35.04 4.28
CA PRO A 77 2.56 33.74 3.67
C PRO A 77 1.46 32.70 3.91
N ALA A 78 0.45 33.01 4.74
CA ALA A 78 -0.50 32.02 5.25
C ALA A 78 -1.28 31.29 4.15
N SER A 79 -1.83 32.02 3.16
CA SER A 79 -2.62 31.43 2.08
C SER A 79 -1.80 30.48 1.20
N ILE A 80 -0.55 30.86 0.90
CA ILE A 80 0.38 30.07 0.08
C ILE A 80 0.81 28.81 0.84
N ILE A 81 1.14 28.93 2.13
CA ILE A 81 1.51 27.77 2.96
C ILE A 81 0.36 26.77 3.03
N MET A 82 -0.88 27.24 3.21
CA MET A 82 -2.05 26.36 3.20
C MET A 82 -2.21 25.63 1.86
N ALA A 83 -2.01 26.32 0.73
CA ALA A 83 -2.06 25.69 -0.59
C ALA A 83 -0.97 24.60 -0.75
N ILE A 84 0.25 24.85 -0.25
CA ILE A 84 1.33 23.87 -0.27
C ILE A 84 0.99 22.64 0.57
N ASP A 85 0.42 22.82 1.76
CA ASP A 85 0.02 21.69 2.62
C ASP A 85 -1.09 20.84 1.98
N GLN A 86 -2.03 21.46 1.24
CA GLN A 86 -3.05 20.72 0.48
C GLN A 86 -2.45 19.97 -0.71
N LEU A 87 -1.52 20.60 -1.44
CA LEU A 87 -0.80 19.95 -2.55
C LEU A 87 0.02 18.76 -2.06
N LYS A 88 0.69 18.90 -0.91
CA LYS A 88 1.42 17.80 -0.27
C LYS A 88 0.51 16.62 0.02
N LYS A 89 -0.64 16.84 0.66
CA LYS A 89 -1.63 15.79 0.93
C LYS A 89 -2.13 15.12 -0.34
N GLY A 90 -2.44 15.91 -1.37
CA GLY A 90 -2.85 15.39 -2.67
C GLY A 90 -1.77 14.50 -3.30
N ALA A 91 -0.52 14.94 -3.27
CA ALA A 91 0.61 14.18 -3.79
C ALA A 91 0.85 12.87 -2.99
N GLU A 92 0.72 12.88 -1.67
CA GLU A 92 0.78 11.67 -0.83
C GLU A 92 -0.28 10.65 -1.24
N VAL A 93 -1.54 11.09 -1.40
CA VAL A 93 -2.64 10.23 -1.85
C VAL A 93 -2.38 9.66 -3.24
N MET A 94 -1.87 10.47 -4.17
CA MET A 94 -1.53 10.03 -5.52
C MET A 94 -0.40 9.00 -5.54
N MET A 95 0.67 9.20 -4.75
CA MET A 95 1.77 8.24 -4.66
C MET A 95 1.30 6.89 -4.12
N PHE A 96 0.53 6.89 -3.03
CA PHE A 96 -0.02 5.66 -2.46
C PHE A 96 -0.98 4.96 -3.45
N SER A 97 -1.83 5.73 -4.13
CA SER A 97 -2.72 5.20 -5.17
C SER A 97 -1.93 4.59 -6.34
N ALA A 98 -0.83 5.21 -6.75
CA ALA A 98 0.03 4.69 -7.80
C ALA A 98 0.72 3.38 -7.40
N GLU A 99 1.13 3.23 -6.14
CA GLU A 99 1.63 1.96 -5.59
C GLU A 99 0.58 0.86 -5.63
N LEU A 100 -0.62 1.14 -5.12
CA LEU A 100 -1.73 0.18 -5.15
C LEU A 100 -2.09 -0.23 -6.58
N MET A 101 -2.10 0.71 -7.52
CA MET A 101 -2.34 0.43 -8.93
C MET A 101 -1.26 -0.47 -9.53
N ARG A 102 0.03 -0.24 -9.22
CA ARG A 102 1.13 -1.10 -9.69
C ARG A 102 0.97 -2.53 -9.18
N ASP A 103 0.63 -2.72 -7.92
CA ASP A 103 0.39 -4.05 -7.34
C ASP A 103 -0.81 -4.73 -8.00
N ARG A 104 -1.90 -3.98 -8.23
CA ARG A 104 -3.09 -4.50 -8.90
C ARG A 104 -2.79 -4.91 -10.34
N ILE A 105 -2.04 -4.10 -11.08
CA ILE A 105 -1.59 -4.40 -12.46
C ILE A 105 -0.76 -5.69 -12.46
N SER A 106 0.24 -5.80 -11.58
CA SER A 106 1.08 -7.01 -11.48
C SER A 106 0.25 -8.27 -11.17
N SER A 107 -0.71 -8.15 -10.24
CA SER A 107 -1.63 -9.24 -9.89
C SER A 107 -2.49 -9.66 -11.10
N LEU A 108 -3.06 -8.69 -11.83
CA LEU A 108 -3.87 -8.93 -13.01
C LEU A 108 -3.06 -9.58 -14.15
N GLU A 109 -1.84 -9.12 -14.39
CA GLU A 109 -0.94 -9.70 -15.40
C GLU A 109 -0.61 -11.16 -15.10
N LYS A 110 -0.31 -11.48 -13.83
CA LYS A 110 -0.08 -12.87 -13.38
C LYS A 110 -1.32 -13.73 -13.58
N ALA A 111 -2.49 -13.24 -13.17
CA ALA A 111 -3.76 -13.95 -13.33
C ALA A 111 -4.11 -14.18 -14.81
N ASN A 112 -3.92 -13.17 -15.66
CA ASN A 112 -4.19 -13.26 -17.09
C ASN A 112 -3.21 -14.23 -17.79
N SER A 113 -1.94 -14.21 -17.41
CA SER A 113 -0.94 -15.17 -17.91
C SER A 113 -1.30 -16.61 -17.54
N ALA A 114 -1.70 -16.85 -16.29
CA ALA A 114 -2.14 -18.16 -15.83
C ALA A 114 -3.43 -18.63 -16.53
N ALA A 115 -4.41 -17.73 -16.72
CA ALA A 115 -5.65 -18.03 -17.43
C ALA A 115 -5.39 -18.34 -18.91
N SER A 116 -4.52 -17.56 -19.56
CA SER A 116 -4.10 -17.76 -20.94
C SER A 116 -3.40 -19.10 -21.13
N GLU A 117 -2.50 -19.45 -20.22
CA GLU A 117 -1.81 -20.74 -20.24
C GLU A 117 -2.77 -21.91 -20.01
N ARG A 118 -3.73 -21.79 -19.08
CA ARG A 118 -4.80 -22.77 -18.88
C ARG A 118 -5.62 -22.97 -20.16
N ARG A 119 -6.02 -21.89 -20.83
CA ARG A 119 -6.75 -21.93 -22.11
C ARG A 119 -5.93 -22.62 -23.20
N ARG A 120 -4.63 -22.31 -23.31
CA ARG A 120 -3.72 -22.96 -24.25
C ARG A 120 -3.59 -24.46 -23.98
N ARG A 121 -3.43 -24.88 -22.72
CA ARG A 121 -3.38 -26.30 -22.34
C ARG A 121 -4.66 -27.04 -22.69
N SER A 122 -5.82 -26.47 -22.37
CA SER A 122 -7.12 -27.04 -22.74
C SER A 122 -7.25 -27.19 -24.26
N LYS A 123 -6.92 -26.16 -25.04
CA LYS A 123 -6.94 -26.23 -26.51
C LYS A 123 -5.99 -27.29 -27.06
N ARG A 124 -4.77 -27.40 -26.53
CA ARG A 124 -3.80 -28.44 -26.91
C ARG A 124 -4.31 -29.85 -26.57
N ARG A 125 -4.99 -30.04 -25.43
CA ARG A 125 -5.60 -31.34 -25.07
C ARG A 125 -6.70 -31.73 -26.06
N ILE A 126 -7.58 -30.79 -26.40
CA ILE A 126 -8.65 -31.02 -27.39
C ILE A 126 -8.04 -31.37 -28.75
N GLN A 127 -7.04 -30.60 -29.22
CA GLN A 127 -6.34 -30.90 -30.48
C GLN A 127 -5.67 -32.28 -30.48
N LYS A 128 -5.03 -32.69 -29.37
CA LYS A 128 -4.39 -34.01 -29.26
C LYS A 128 -5.39 -35.18 -29.26
N HIS A 129 -6.58 -35.00 -28.69
CA HIS A 129 -7.62 -36.03 -28.64
C HIS A 129 -8.53 -36.03 -29.88
N GLY A 130 -8.26 -35.16 -30.86
CA GLY A 130 -9.02 -35.06 -32.10
C GLY A 130 -10.38 -34.39 -31.92
N VAL A 131 -11.13 -34.31 -33.02
CA VAL A 131 -12.51 -33.80 -33.02
C VAL A 131 -13.44 -34.99 -32.82
N LEU A 132 -14.16 -35.02 -31.69
CA LEU A 132 -15.23 -36.00 -31.49
C LEU A 132 -16.42 -35.58 -32.36
N THR A 133 -16.79 -36.42 -33.32
CA THR A 133 -18.00 -36.20 -34.13
C THR A 133 -19.25 -36.46 -33.28
N LYS A 134 -20.38 -35.85 -33.63
CA LYS A 134 -21.64 -36.03 -32.90
C LYS A 134 -22.01 -37.52 -32.78
N GLY A 135 -21.91 -38.27 -33.89
CA GLY A 135 -22.19 -39.71 -33.92
C GLY A 135 -21.27 -40.51 -32.98
N ALA A 136 -19.96 -40.27 -33.03
CA ALA A 136 -19.03 -40.93 -32.10
C ALA A 136 -19.32 -40.58 -30.62
N GLY A 137 -19.83 -39.38 -30.34
CA GLY A 137 -20.29 -38.99 -29.01
C GLY A 137 -21.57 -39.73 -28.59
N GLU A 138 -22.53 -39.86 -29.50
CA GLU A 138 -23.77 -40.62 -29.29
C GLU A 138 -23.46 -42.11 -29.04
N ASP A 139 -22.51 -42.70 -29.78
CA ASP A 139 -22.07 -44.08 -29.60
C ASP A 139 -21.46 -44.31 -28.20
N ILE A 140 -20.61 -43.39 -27.72
CA ILE A 140 -20.03 -43.46 -26.37
C ILE A 140 -21.12 -43.37 -25.29
N LEU A 141 -22.13 -42.53 -25.50
CA LEU A 141 -23.25 -42.42 -24.56
C LEU A 141 -24.08 -43.71 -24.53
N ALA A 142 -24.41 -44.26 -25.70
CA ALA A 142 -25.13 -45.52 -25.81
C ALA A 142 -24.35 -46.67 -25.15
N GLN A 143 -23.04 -46.75 -25.35
CA GLN A 143 -22.21 -47.75 -24.69
C GLN A 143 -22.20 -47.59 -23.17
N ASN A 144 -22.04 -46.36 -22.67
CA ASN A 144 -22.06 -46.11 -21.22
C ASN A 144 -23.42 -46.44 -20.59
N GLU A 145 -24.53 -46.18 -21.29
CA GLU A 145 -25.87 -46.52 -20.82
C GLU A 145 -26.05 -48.04 -20.76
N ALA A 146 -25.58 -48.77 -21.79
CA ALA A 146 -25.56 -50.23 -21.79
C ALA A 146 -24.69 -50.79 -20.65
N ASP A 147 -23.49 -50.26 -20.45
CA ASP A 147 -22.58 -50.69 -19.37
C ASP A 147 -23.19 -50.43 -17.98
N GLN A 148 -23.88 -49.30 -17.80
CA GLN A 148 -24.61 -48.99 -16.57
C GLN A 148 -25.76 -49.97 -16.33
N GLN A 149 -26.51 -50.32 -17.37
CA GLN A 149 -27.59 -51.29 -17.29
C GLN A 149 -27.05 -52.68 -16.94
N ILE A 150 -25.97 -53.13 -17.57
CA ILE A 150 -25.29 -54.40 -17.26
C ILE A 150 -24.82 -54.40 -15.80
N ALA A 151 -24.12 -53.35 -15.36
CA ALA A 151 -23.65 -53.25 -13.98
C ALA A 151 -24.80 -53.26 -12.95
N HIS A 152 -25.95 -52.67 -13.32
CA HIS A 152 -27.15 -52.71 -12.49
C HIS A 152 -27.78 -54.11 -12.46
N GLU A 153 -27.89 -54.77 -13.61
CA GLU A 153 -28.39 -56.14 -13.73
C GLU A 153 -27.50 -57.17 -13.03
N GLU A 154 -26.17 -57.03 -13.09
CA GLU A 154 -25.25 -57.90 -12.34
C GLU A 154 -25.45 -57.77 -10.82
N ARG A 155 -25.63 -56.54 -10.32
CA ARG A 155 -25.93 -56.30 -8.90
C ARG A 155 -27.27 -56.91 -8.48
N GLN A 156 -28.28 -56.88 -9.34
CA GLN A 156 -29.59 -57.48 -9.07
C GLN A 156 -29.62 -59.00 -9.32
N GLY A 157 -28.88 -59.47 -10.30
CA GLY A 157 -28.71 -60.87 -10.69
C GLY A 157 -27.94 -61.65 -9.63
N GLY A 158 -26.93 -61.04 -9.00
CA GLY A 158 -26.29 -61.59 -7.79
C GLY A 158 -27.23 -61.69 -6.59
N ALA A 159 -28.30 -60.88 -6.54
CA ALA A 159 -29.34 -60.98 -5.51
C ALA A 159 -30.43 -62.03 -5.85
N ARG A 160 -30.70 -62.28 -7.14
CA ARG A 160 -31.69 -63.28 -7.63
C ARG A 160 -31.11 -64.69 -7.80
N SER A 161 -29.82 -64.81 -8.10
CA SER A 161 -29.07 -66.07 -8.09
C SER A 161 -28.80 -66.45 -6.65
N GLY A 162 -29.84 -66.97 -5.97
CA GLY A 162 -29.91 -67.22 -4.53
C GLY A 162 -28.91 -68.21 -3.96
N LEU A 163 -27.62 -67.97 -4.13
CA LEU A 163 -26.52 -68.57 -3.39
C LEU A 163 -25.49 -67.49 -3.08
N SER A 164 -25.94 -66.40 -2.44
CA SER A 164 -25.11 -65.84 -1.37
C SER A 164 -24.85 -67.02 -0.45
N GLN A 165 -23.67 -67.62 -0.55
CA GLN A 165 -23.18 -68.62 0.37
C GLN A 165 -23.03 -67.91 1.70
N ARG A 166 -24.17 -67.64 2.34
CA ARG A 166 -24.28 -66.94 3.61
C ARG A 166 -23.52 -67.83 4.55
N ALA A 167 -22.30 -67.40 4.89
CA ALA A 167 -21.36 -68.18 5.69
C ALA A 167 -22.16 -68.88 6.79
N GLN A 168 -22.12 -70.21 6.81
CA GLN A 168 -22.92 -71.01 7.74
C GLN A 168 -22.74 -70.41 9.13
N ARG A 169 -23.86 -70.04 9.78
CA ARG A 169 -23.78 -69.37 11.08
C ARG A 169 -23.10 -70.32 12.06
N ARG A 170 -21.95 -69.88 12.57
CA ARG A 170 -21.17 -70.56 13.61
C ARG A 170 -21.60 -70.05 14.97
N CYS A 171 -21.61 -70.93 15.95
CA CYS A 171 -21.76 -70.57 17.36
C CYS A 171 -20.66 -69.57 17.72
N THR A 172 -21.01 -68.41 18.28
CA THR A 172 -20.02 -67.41 18.69
C THR A 172 -19.12 -67.89 19.84
N ARG A 173 -19.53 -68.94 20.56
CA ARG A 173 -18.83 -69.48 21.73
C ARG A 173 -17.81 -70.56 21.35
N CYS A 174 -18.19 -71.57 20.57
CA CYS A 174 -17.30 -72.69 20.18
C CYS A 174 -16.92 -72.71 18.68
N LYS A 175 -17.40 -71.76 17.87
CA LYS A 175 -17.14 -71.63 16.42
C LYS A 175 -17.60 -72.82 15.54
N GLU A 176 -18.34 -73.77 16.09
CA GLU A 176 -18.97 -74.86 15.34
C GLU A 176 -20.30 -74.43 14.70
N THR A 177 -20.69 -75.09 13.62
CA THR A 177 -21.98 -74.88 12.93
C THR A 177 -23.07 -75.78 13.53
N GLY A 178 -24.34 -75.45 13.29
CA GLY A 178 -25.49 -76.28 13.70
C GLY A 178 -26.13 -75.94 15.05
N HIS A 179 -25.55 -75.00 15.82
CA HIS A 179 -26.16 -74.49 17.06
C HIS A 179 -25.78 -73.02 17.31
N ASN A 180 -26.49 -72.36 18.23
CA ASN A 180 -26.19 -70.98 18.64
C ASN A 180 -25.58 -70.94 20.06
N SER A 181 -25.06 -69.78 20.48
CA SER A 181 -24.40 -69.62 21.78
C SER A 181 -25.27 -69.96 23.00
N ARG A 182 -26.60 -69.86 22.88
CA ARG A 182 -27.54 -70.16 23.97
C ARG A 182 -27.75 -71.67 24.18
N THR A 183 -27.45 -72.48 23.17
CA THR A 183 -27.61 -73.94 23.19
C THR A 183 -26.25 -74.65 23.15
N CYS A 184 -25.15 -73.92 23.41
CA CYS A 184 -23.81 -74.45 23.43
C CYS A 184 -23.57 -75.24 24.72
N LYS A 185 -23.10 -76.48 24.60
CA LYS A 185 -22.93 -77.43 25.72
C LYS A 185 -21.52 -77.41 26.35
N THR A 186 -20.65 -76.51 25.90
CA THR A 186 -19.22 -76.51 26.27
C THR A 186 -18.96 -75.98 27.70
N ASP A 187 -19.95 -75.45 28.41
CA ASP A 187 -19.78 -74.87 29.76
C ASP A 187 -20.24 -75.75 30.93
N THR A 188 -20.47 -77.05 30.72
CA THR A 188 -20.90 -77.94 31.81
C THR A 188 -19.80 -78.92 32.25
N ILE A 189 -18.56 -78.45 32.44
CA ILE A 189 -17.52 -79.24 33.14
C ILE A 189 -16.70 -78.35 34.10
N ASN A 190 -17.13 -78.43 35.37
CA ASN A 190 -16.40 -78.42 36.65
C ASN A 190 -15.51 -77.23 37.07
N ILE A 191 -16.04 -76.49 38.05
CA ILE A 191 -15.27 -75.99 39.20
C ILE A 191 -15.12 -77.19 40.15
N GLU A 192 -13.89 -77.67 40.32
CA GLU A 192 -13.35 -78.23 41.57
C GLU A 192 -11.96 -77.63 41.78
#